data_AF-A0A1G1YZL9-F1
#
_entry.id   AF-A0A1G1YZL9-F1
#
_cell.length_a   1.000
_cell.length_b   1.000
_cell.length_c   1.000
_cell.angle_alpha   90.00
_cell.angle_beta   90.00
_cell.angle_gamma   90.00
#
_symmetry.space_group_name_H-M   'P 1'
#
loop_
_entity.id
_entity.type
_entity.pdbx_description
1 polymer ?
#
loop_
_entity_poly.entity_id
_entity_poly.type
_entity_poly.pdbx_seq_one_letter_code
_entity_poly.pdbx_strand_id
1 'polypeptide(L)'
;MLETELPDLCADRLDYTFQDPAEKKINGAAAKKLLKKLRVYKNRFVFADRASAEGFGRLYLKLNQLVWCNPKQVTLFVLLAQALKIGLEKNIISKKDLFTDDQTVRNKLQAAKNPEIAEKFRLMKNLRIKIVPKNQVLGCSKTKIRIVDPGFLKNGKLIRLSAIDQDYKNKIAAFKKWAKNGFCVKILNK
;
A
#
# COMPACT_ATOMS: atom_id res chain seq x y z
N MET A 1 13.48 6.30 3.13
CA MET A 1 13.43 7.77 2.89
C MET A 1 12.79 7.96 1.54
N LEU A 2 11.79 8.83 1.38
CA LEU A 2 11.28 9.14 0.04
C LEU A 2 12.09 10.31 -0.52
N GLU A 3 12.83 10.09 -1.60
CA GLU A 3 13.69 11.11 -2.24
C GLU A 3 12.87 12.23 -2.90
N THR A 4 11.61 11.96 -3.24
CA THR A 4 10.74 12.91 -3.96
C THR A 4 9.33 12.93 -3.38
N GLU A 5 8.69 14.10 -3.44
CA GLU A 5 7.28 14.26 -3.06
C GLU A 5 6.33 13.53 -4.02
N LEU A 6 5.13 13.23 -3.56
CA LEU A 6 4.08 12.75 -4.45
C LEU A 6 3.70 13.86 -5.44
N PRO A 7 3.49 13.55 -6.74
CA PRO A 7 3.36 12.22 -7.33
C PRO A 7 4.61 11.76 -8.11
N ASP A 8 5.81 12.25 -7.78
CA ASP A 8 7.01 11.94 -8.54
C ASP A 8 7.48 10.49 -8.30
N LEU A 9 8.32 9.97 -9.18
CA LEU A 9 8.96 8.67 -8.96
C LEU A 9 10.18 8.85 -8.04
N CYS A 10 10.48 7.82 -7.26
CA CYS A 10 11.72 7.66 -6.50
C CYS A 10 12.14 6.19 -6.54
N ALA A 11 13.36 5.90 -6.08
CA ALA A 11 13.87 4.53 -6.03
C ALA A 11 12.92 3.59 -5.26
N ASP A 12 12.48 3.97 -4.04
CA ASP A 12 11.51 3.18 -3.26
C ASP A 12 10.25 2.83 -4.07
N ARG A 13 9.62 3.81 -4.74
CA ARG A 13 8.38 3.61 -5.50
C ARG A 13 8.56 2.64 -6.67
N LEU A 14 9.74 2.63 -7.29
CA LEU A 14 10.07 1.68 -8.35
C LEU A 14 10.32 0.29 -7.75
N ASP A 15 11.13 0.24 -6.69
CA ASP A 15 11.58 -0.99 -6.05
C ASP A 15 10.40 -1.83 -5.55
N TYR A 16 9.58 -1.32 -4.62
CA TYR A 16 8.46 -2.12 -4.12
C TYR A 16 7.38 -2.38 -5.18
N THR A 17 7.30 -1.59 -6.26
CA THR A 17 6.36 -1.87 -7.37
C THR A 17 6.77 -3.09 -8.17
N PHE A 18 8.09 -3.28 -8.37
CA PHE A 18 8.62 -4.41 -9.12
C PHE A 18 8.96 -5.62 -8.24
N GLN A 19 9.23 -5.39 -6.95
CA GLN A 19 9.63 -6.42 -6.02
C GLN A 19 8.43 -7.12 -5.39
N ASP A 20 7.28 -6.44 -5.17
CA ASP A 20 6.23 -6.92 -4.24
C ASP A 20 5.88 -8.40 -4.45
N PRO A 21 6.43 -9.29 -3.59
CA PRO A 21 6.31 -10.73 -3.76
C PRO A 21 4.93 -11.22 -3.33
N ALA A 22 4.12 -10.39 -2.66
CA ALA A 22 2.85 -10.80 -2.07
C ALA A 22 1.81 -11.23 -3.10
N GLU A 23 1.92 -10.79 -4.37
CA GLU A 23 0.91 -11.12 -5.37
C GLU A 23 1.43 -11.55 -6.76
N LYS A 24 2.75 -11.66 -7.02
CA LYS A 24 3.33 -12.05 -8.34
C LYS A 24 2.64 -11.35 -9.54
N LYS A 25 2.11 -10.13 -9.35
CA LYS A 25 1.21 -9.44 -10.33
C LYS A 25 1.94 -8.99 -11.58
N ILE A 26 3.26 -8.84 -11.48
CA ILE A 26 4.12 -8.57 -12.62
C ILE A 26 5.11 -9.72 -12.75
N ASN A 27 5.18 -10.32 -13.94
CA ASN A 27 6.24 -11.26 -14.24
C ASN A 27 7.57 -10.51 -14.41
N GLY A 28 8.69 -11.16 -14.12
CA GLY A 28 10.01 -10.52 -14.21
C GLY A 28 10.33 -9.94 -15.59
N ALA A 29 9.76 -10.51 -16.65
CA ALA A 29 9.92 -10.01 -18.02
C ALA A 29 9.27 -8.63 -18.23
N ALA A 30 8.05 -8.43 -17.73
CA ALA A 30 7.34 -7.15 -17.81
C ALA A 30 8.03 -6.07 -16.96
N ALA A 31 8.52 -6.43 -15.76
CA ALA A 31 9.32 -5.52 -14.94
C ALA A 31 10.60 -5.09 -15.67
N LYS A 32 11.36 -6.05 -16.22
CA LYS A 32 12.56 -5.78 -17.04
C LYS A 32 12.24 -4.89 -18.25
N LYS A 33 11.10 -5.09 -18.91
CA LYS A 33 10.68 -4.28 -20.07
C LYS A 33 10.45 -2.81 -19.67
N LEU A 34 9.78 -2.56 -18.54
CA LEU A 34 9.58 -1.20 -18.02
C LEU A 34 10.89 -0.57 -17.56
N LEU A 35 11.74 -1.31 -16.85
CA LEU A 35 13.05 -0.82 -16.37
C LEU A 35 13.98 -0.43 -17.52
N LYS A 36 14.01 -1.20 -18.62
CA LYS A 36 14.78 -0.82 -19.83
C LYS A 36 14.38 0.52 -20.43
N LYS A 37 13.17 0.99 -20.13
CA LYS A 37 12.60 2.25 -20.60
C LYS A 37 12.71 3.37 -19.56
N LEU A 38 13.21 3.10 -18.36
CA LEU A 38 13.47 4.11 -17.34
C LEU A 38 14.68 4.96 -17.74
N ARG A 39 14.61 6.27 -17.49
CA ARG A 39 15.66 7.25 -17.76
C ARG A 39 15.77 8.21 -16.58
N VAL A 40 16.94 8.81 -16.43
CA VAL A 40 17.15 9.96 -15.55
C VAL A 40 17.12 11.22 -16.43
N TYR A 41 16.24 12.16 -16.10
CA TYR A 41 16.16 13.46 -16.77
C TYR A 41 16.02 14.55 -15.72
N LYS A 42 16.98 15.49 -15.68
CA LYS A 42 17.03 16.57 -14.68
C LYS A 42 16.83 16.06 -13.24
N ASN A 43 17.62 15.06 -12.84
CA ASN A 43 17.56 14.39 -11.54
C ASN A 43 16.20 13.77 -11.18
N ARG A 44 15.40 13.36 -12.18
CA ARG A 44 14.13 12.66 -11.97
C ARG A 44 14.07 11.39 -12.80
N PHE A 45 13.47 10.35 -12.24
CA PHE A 45 13.09 9.17 -12.99
C PHE A 45 11.91 9.48 -13.91
N VAL A 46 12.09 9.22 -15.20
CA VAL A 46 11.09 9.36 -16.26
C VAL A 46 11.15 8.17 -17.19
N PHE A 47 10.13 7.96 -18.02
CA PHE A 47 10.15 6.92 -19.03
C PHE A 47 10.54 7.46 -20.41
N ALA A 48 11.12 6.60 -21.24
CA ALA A 48 11.54 6.93 -22.59
C ALA A 48 10.36 7.19 -23.54
N ASP A 49 9.18 6.64 -23.24
CA ASP A 49 7.98 6.77 -24.07
C ASP A 49 6.68 6.75 -23.24
N ARG A 50 5.59 7.22 -23.88
CA ARG A 50 4.25 7.27 -23.28
C ARG A 50 3.79 5.90 -22.80
N ALA A 51 3.95 4.87 -23.62
CA ALA A 51 3.45 3.52 -23.33
C ALA A 51 4.05 2.97 -22.02
N SER A 52 5.33 3.22 -21.78
CA SER A 52 6.01 2.78 -20.55
C SER A 52 5.57 3.58 -19.32
N ALA A 53 5.41 4.91 -19.45
CA ALA A 53 4.84 5.72 -18.37
C ALA A 53 3.42 5.27 -18.02
N GLU A 54 2.58 5.03 -19.03
CA GLU A 54 1.22 4.52 -18.84
C GLU A 54 1.20 3.14 -18.19
N GLY A 55 2.03 2.21 -18.70
CA GLY A 55 2.14 0.87 -18.15
C GLY A 55 2.53 0.88 -16.67
N PHE A 56 3.52 1.68 -16.29
CA PHE A 56 3.92 1.82 -14.89
C PHE A 56 2.84 2.52 -14.06
N GLY A 57 2.30 3.65 -14.53
CA GLY A 57 1.31 4.44 -13.80
C GLY A 57 0.04 3.63 -13.48
N ARG A 58 -0.44 2.84 -14.44
CA ARG A 58 -1.61 1.96 -14.26
C ARG A 58 -1.28 0.75 -13.37
N LEU A 59 -0.11 0.14 -13.51
CA LEU A 59 0.34 -0.93 -12.62
C LEU A 59 0.39 -0.46 -11.16
N TYR A 60 1.03 0.69 -10.92
CA TYR A 60 1.16 1.25 -9.58
C TYR A 60 -0.22 1.55 -8.97
N LEU A 61 -1.14 2.15 -9.74
CA LEU A 61 -2.51 2.37 -9.27
C LEU A 61 -3.24 1.05 -8.93
N LYS A 62 -3.06 0.02 -9.77
CA LYS A 62 -3.65 -1.31 -9.54
C LYS A 62 -3.12 -1.96 -8.25
N LEU A 63 -1.80 -1.92 -8.03
CA LEU A 63 -1.18 -2.45 -6.80
C LEU A 63 -1.64 -1.72 -5.55
N ASN A 64 -1.84 -0.40 -5.63
CA ASN A 64 -2.45 0.35 -4.53
C ASN A 64 -3.83 -0.21 -4.17
N GLN A 65 -4.71 -0.36 -5.15
CA GLN A 65 -6.09 -0.75 -4.90
C GLN A 65 -6.20 -2.21 -4.41
N LEU A 66 -5.37 -3.11 -4.95
CA LEU A 66 -5.44 -4.54 -4.67
C LEU A 66 -4.63 -4.95 -3.44
N VAL A 67 -3.50 -4.29 -3.18
CA VAL A 67 -2.52 -4.70 -2.17
C VAL A 67 -2.41 -3.64 -1.08
N TRP A 68 -1.74 -2.52 -1.35
CA TRP A 68 -1.26 -1.62 -0.29
C TRP A 68 -2.36 -0.83 0.42
N CYS A 69 -3.42 -0.51 -0.30
CA CYS A 69 -4.54 0.29 0.18
C CYS A 69 -5.84 -0.51 0.21
N ASN A 70 -5.78 -1.83 0.03
CA ASN A 70 -6.93 -2.70 0.10
C ASN A 70 -7.56 -2.65 1.51
N PRO A 71 -8.88 -2.41 1.65
CA PRO A 71 -9.56 -2.36 2.94
C PRO A 71 -9.33 -3.59 3.83
N LYS A 72 -9.23 -4.78 3.25
CA LYS A 72 -8.93 -6.02 3.98
C LYS A 72 -7.52 -5.98 4.56
N GLN A 73 -6.53 -5.57 3.78
CA GLN A 73 -5.14 -5.46 4.22
C GLN A 73 -4.99 -4.42 5.33
N VAL A 74 -5.60 -3.24 5.17
CA VAL A 74 -5.61 -2.21 6.21
C VAL A 74 -6.28 -2.72 7.49
N THR A 75 -7.37 -3.48 7.38
CA THR A 75 -8.04 -4.08 8.56
C THR A 75 -7.12 -5.08 9.27
N LEU A 76 -6.36 -5.90 8.54
CA LEU A 76 -5.35 -6.79 9.14
C LEU A 76 -4.29 -5.99 9.91
N PHE A 77 -3.76 -4.92 9.32
CA PHE A 77 -2.81 -4.04 10.00
C PHE A 77 -3.39 -3.42 11.27
N VAL A 78 -4.65 -2.98 11.25
CA VAL A 78 -5.32 -2.43 12.43
C VAL A 78 -5.47 -3.48 13.53
N LEU A 79 -5.89 -4.69 13.20
CA LEU A 79 -6.04 -5.79 14.17
C LEU A 79 -4.69 -6.18 14.79
N LEU A 80 -3.62 -6.24 13.98
CA LEU A 80 -2.26 -6.51 14.47
C LEU A 80 -1.77 -5.38 15.37
N ALA A 81 -1.96 -4.11 14.97
CA ALA A 81 -1.57 -2.96 15.78
C ALA A 81 -2.30 -2.94 17.13
N GLN A 82 -3.58 -3.31 17.17
CA GLN A 82 -4.33 -3.48 18.42
C GLN A 82 -3.74 -4.58 19.30
N ALA A 83 -3.41 -5.75 18.74
CA ALA A 83 -2.78 -6.84 19.48
C ALA A 83 -1.42 -6.44 20.06
N LEU A 84 -0.59 -5.74 19.27
CA LEU A 84 0.70 -5.21 19.72
C LEU A 84 0.53 -4.16 20.83
N LYS A 85 -0.44 -3.25 20.69
CA LYS A 85 -0.75 -2.24 21.70
C LYS A 85 -1.15 -2.89 23.04
N ILE A 86 -2.06 -3.86 23.00
CA ILE A 86 -2.46 -4.62 24.20
C ILE A 86 -1.25 -5.33 24.81
N GLY A 87 -0.40 -5.92 23.97
CA GLY A 87 0.81 -6.60 24.40
C GLY A 87 1.79 -5.68 25.14
N LEU A 88 1.97 -4.45 24.65
CA LEU A 88 2.79 -3.42 25.30
C LEU A 88 2.16 -2.92 26.59
N GLU A 89 0.86 -2.60 26.58
CA GLU A 89 0.15 -2.08 27.76
C GLU A 89 0.11 -3.10 28.90
N LYS A 90 0.03 -4.39 28.58
CA LYS A 90 0.03 -5.49 29.56
C LYS A 90 1.42 -6.05 29.87
N ASN A 91 2.49 -5.42 29.36
CA ASN A 91 3.87 -5.88 29.51
C ASN A 91 4.11 -7.33 29.05
N ILE A 92 3.27 -7.86 28.14
CA ILE A 92 3.46 -9.17 27.50
C ILE A 92 4.64 -9.12 26.52
N ILE A 93 4.78 -7.97 25.85
CA ILE A 93 5.95 -7.60 25.06
C ILE A 93 6.43 -6.22 25.51
N SER A 94 7.71 -5.96 25.30
CA SER A 94 8.37 -4.68 25.51
C SER A 94 8.66 -3.99 24.19
N LYS A 95 9.03 -2.71 24.24
CA LYS A 95 9.53 -2.01 23.04
C LYS A 95 10.76 -2.69 22.43
N LYS A 96 11.63 -3.30 23.26
CA LYS A 96 12.82 -4.03 22.78
C LYS A 96 12.43 -5.22 21.90
N ASP A 97 11.32 -5.88 22.22
CA ASP A 97 10.82 -7.01 21.42
C ASP A 97 10.44 -6.60 20.00
N LEU A 98 9.98 -5.36 19.81
CA LEU A 98 9.65 -4.83 18.47
C LEU A 98 10.89 -4.64 17.57
N PHE A 99 12.10 -4.70 18.14
CA PHE A 99 13.37 -4.67 17.40
C PHE A 99 13.97 -6.06 17.19
N THR A 100 13.20 -7.14 17.46
CA THR A 100 13.59 -8.51 17.14
C THR A 100 13.07 -8.91 15.75
N ASP A 101 12.23 -9.94 15.66
CA ASP A 101 11.62 -10.44 14.44
C ASP A 101 10.13 -10.76 14.67
N ASP A 102 9.40 -10.91 13.56
CA ASP A 102 7.96 -11.18 13.58
C ASP A 102 7.58 -12.46 14.34
N GLN A 103 8.41 -13.51 14.26
CA GLN A 103 8.12 -14.80 14.88
C GLN A 103 8.29 -14.72 16.40
N THR A 104 9.35 -14.06 16.86
CA THR A 104 9.64 -13.81 18.27
C THR A 104 8.49 -13.04 18.94
N VAL A 105 8.07 -11.91 18.34
CA VAL A 105 6.96 -11.11 18.88
C VAL A 105 5.65 -11.90 18.85
N ARG A 106 5.36 -12.60 17.75
CA ARG A 106 4.13 -13.41 17.61
C ARG A 106 4.07 -14.51 18.67
N ASN A 107 5.16 -15.23 18.90
CA ASN A 107 5.22 -16.30 19.89
C ASN A 107 4.94 -15.79 21.30
N LYS A 108 5.52 -14.65 21.67
CA LYS A 108 5.26 -14.01 22.99
C LYS A 108 3.78 -13.65 23.15
N LEU A 109 3.19 -13.01 22.14
CA LEU A 109 1.77 -12.62 22.16
C LEU A 109 0.83 -13.84 22.26
N GLN A 110 1.16 -14.95 21.59
CA GLN A 110 0.37 -16.18 21.63
C GLN A 110 0.53 -16.94 22.95
N ALA A 111 1.74 -17.04 23.48
CA ALA A 111 2.05 -17.75 24.72
C ALA A 111 1.36 -17.13 25.95
N ALA A 112 1.12 -15.81 25.93
CA ALA A 112 0.42 -15.11 27.01
C ALA A 112 -1.06 -15.49 27.17
N LYS A 113 -1.65 -16.21 26.19
CA LYS A 113 -3.07 -16.64 26.20
C LYS A 113 -4.06 -15.53 26.57
N ASN A 114 -3.71 -14.28 26.26
CA ASN A 114 -4.56 -13.14 26.56
C ASN A 114 -5.79 -13.16 25.64
N PRO A 115 -7.03 -13.12 26.18
CA PRO A 115 -8.25 -13.32 25.39
C PRO A 115 -8.46 -12.22 24.34
N GLU A 116 -8.08 -10.98 24.63
CA GLU A 116 -8.24 -9.87 23.68
C GLU A 116 -7.30 -9.99 22.49
N ILE A 117 -6.04 -10.37 22.75
CA ILE A 117 -5.02 -10.65 21.72
C ILE A 117 -5.43 -11.89 20.90
N ALA A 118 -5.86 -12.96 21.56
CA ALA A 118 -6.33 -14.18 20.90
C ALA A 118 -7.50 -13.89 19.94
N GLU A 119 -8.44 -13.04 20.36
CA GLU A 119 -9.55 -12.62 19.50
C GLU A 119 -9.06 -11.87 18.26
N LYS A 120 -8.07 -10.97 18.39
CA LYS A 120 -7.50 -10.29 17.20
C LYS A 120 -6.86 -11.29 16.23
N PHE A 121 -6.11 -12.27 16.72
CA PHE A 121 -5.56 -13.34 15.87
C PHE A 121 -6.66 -14.19 15.22
N ARG A 122 -7.72 -14.52 15.94
CA ARG A 122 -8.89 -15.24 15.40
C ARG A 122 -9.55 -14.46 14.26
N LEU A 123 -9.78 -13.15 14.46
CA LEU A 123 -10.34 -12.27 13.44
C LEU A 123 -9.45 -12.17 12.20
N MET A 124 -8.12 -12.13 12.37
CA MET A 124 -7.18 -12.09 11.24
C MET A 124 -7.17 -13.36 10.40
N LYS A 125 -7.23 -14.56 11.03
CA LYS A 125 -7.09 -15.86 10.34
C LYS A 125 -8.09 -16.04 9.18
N ASN A 126 -9.35 -15.66 9.39
CA ASN A 126 -10.43 -15.85 8.42
C ASN A 126 -11.11 -14.52 8.03
N LEU A 127 -10.33 -13.43 7.99
CA LEU A 127 -10.88 -12.09 7.84
C LEU A 127 -11.77 -11.94 6.59
N ARG A 128 -13.06 -11.71 6.85
CA ARG A 128 -14.07 -11.27 5.89
C ARG A 128 -14.59 -9.91 6.33
N ILE A 129 -14.62 -8.97 5.39
CA ILE A 129 -15.07 -7.60 5.65
C ILE A 129 -16.13 -7.18 4.64
N LYS A 130 -16.99 -6.25 5.07
CA LYS A 130 -17.87 -5.48 4.19
C LYS A 130 -17.60 -4.00 4.41
N ILE A 131 -17.42 -3.25 3.33
CA ILE A 131 -17.38 -1.78 3.39
C ILE A 131 -18.80 -1.30 3.67
N VAL A 132 -18.95 -0.46 4.69
CA VAL A 132 -20.26 0.04 5.15
C VAL A 132 -20.21 1.56 5.34
N PRO A 133 -21.36 2.24 5.37
CA PRO A 133 -21.42 3.65 5.74
C PRO A 133 -20.94 3.91 7.17
N LYS A 134 -20.45 5.12 7.44
CA LYS A 134 -19.87 5.52 8.74
C LYS A 134 -20.84 5.35 9.92
N ASN A 135 -22.14 5.54 9.71
CA ASN A 135 -23.15 5.40 10.77
C ASN A 135 -23.40 3.94 11.20
N GLN A 136 -22.84 2.94 10.52
CA GLN A 136 -22.99 1.52 10.88
C GLN A 136 -21.84 0.98 11.73
N VAL A 137 -20.82 1.80 12.04
CA VAL A 137 -19.64 1.39 12.82
C VAL A 137 -19.12 2.52 13.70
N LEU A 138 -18.38 2.17 14.74
CA LEU A 138 -17.78 3.14 15.67
C LEU A 138 -16.48 3.78 15.14
N GLY A 139 -15.86 3.20 14.11
CA GLY A 139 -14.57 3.66 13.60
C GLY A 139 -14.33 3.33 12.13
N CYS A 140 -13.55 4.18 11.48
CA CYS A 140 -13.16 4.05 10.08
C CYS A 140 -11.64 4.17 9.95
N SER A 141 -11.08 3.51 8.93
CA SER A 141 -9.64 3.53 8.68
C SER A 141 -9.32 4.43 7.49
N LYS A 142 -8.12 5.02 7.54
CA LYS A 142 -7.51 5.68 6.38
C LYS A 142 -6.34 4.82 5.90
N THR A 143 -6.00 4.99 4.64
CA THR A 143 -4.81 4.39 4.06
C THR A 143 -3.83 5.48 3.64
N LYS A 144 -2.54 5.14 3.58
CA LYS A 144 -1.52 6.06 3.12
C LYS A 144 -1.78 6.39 1.65
N ILE A 145 -1.76 7.68 1.33
CA ILE A 145 -1.88 8.12 -0.07
C ILE A 145 -0.60 7.73 -0.81
N ARG A 146 -0.78 6.99 -1.90
CA ARG A 146 0.28 6.44 -2.73
C ARG A 146 -0.12 6.63 -4.18
N ILE A 147 0.44 7.65 -4.82
CA ILE A 147 0.12 8.02 -6.19
C ILE A 147 1.42 8.33 -6.90
N VAL A 148 1.49 7.93 -8.16
CA VAL A 148 2.54 8.37 -9.08
C VAL A 148 1.87 9.06 -10.27
N ASP A 149 2.58 9.98 -10.88
CA ASP A 149 2.22 10.56 -12.17
C ASP A 149 3.48 10.54 -13.04
N PRO A 150 3.81 9.37 -13.62
CA PRO A 150 5.08 9.17 -14.29
C PRO A 150 5.19 10.10 -15.50
N GLY A 151 6.33 10.77 -15.61
CA GLY A 151 6.66 11.53 -16.80
C GLY A 151 7.28 10.65 -17.88
N PHE A 152 7.16 11.06 -19.13
CA PHE A 152 7.92 10.50 -20.25
C PHE A 152 8.50 11.59 -21.14
N LEU A 153 9.52 11.24 -21.92
CA LEU A 153 10.14 12.15 -22.88
C LEU A 153 9.46 12.04 -24.25
N LYS A 154 9.10 13.19 -24.83
CA LYS A 154 8.65 13.32 -26.23
C LYS A 154 9.37 14.51 -26.85
N ASN A 155 10.17 14.26 -27.89
CA ASN A 155 10.97 15.29 -28.57
C ASN A 155 11.81 16.14 -27.59
N GLY A 156 12.48 15.49 -26.63
CA GLY A 156 13.31 16.14 -25.61
C GLY A 156 12.54 16.87 -24.51
N LYS A 157 11.20 16.92 -24.57
CA LYS A 157 10.34 17.54 -23.55
C LYS A 157 9.76 16.49 -22.61
N LEU A 158 9.74 16.82 -21.32
CA LEU A 158 9.08 16.02 -20.29
C LEU A 158 7.57 16.28 -20.33
N ILE A 159 6.77 15.22 -20.48
CA ILE A 159 5.31 15.25 -20.44
C ILE A 159 4.83 14.32 -19.32
N ARG A 160 3.92 14.79 -18.48
CA ARG A 160 3.24 13.97 -17.46
C ARG A 160 2.15 13.13 -18.09
N LEU A 161 1.98 11.91 -17.62
CA LEU A 161 0.90 11.03 -18.08
C LEU A 161 -0.47 11.70 -17.86
N SER A 162 -0.71 12.26 -16.67
CA SER A 162 -1.98 12.93 -16.35
C SER A 162 -2.29 14.17 -17.20
N ALA A 163 -1.29 14.77 -17.85
CA ALA A 163 -1.48 15.92 -18.72
C ALA A 163 -2.10 15.55 -20.08
N ILE A 164 -1.97 14.29 -20.51
CA ILE A 164 -2.45 13.81 -21.81
C ILE A 164 -3.45 12.65 -21.71
N ASP A 165 -3.60 12.04 -20.54
CA ASP A 165 -4.54 10.96 -20.27
C ASP A 165 -5.51 11.38 -19.18
N GLN A 166 -6.69 11.85 -19.61
CA GLN A 166 -7.73 12.34 -18.72
C GLN A 166 -8.36 11.22 -17.87
N ASP A 167 -8.46 9.99 -18.40
CA ASP A 167 -8.92 8.82 -17.64
C ASP A 167 -7.98 8.54 -16.46
N TYR A 168 -6.68 8.49 -16.74
CA TYR A 168 -5.66 8.29 -15.72
C TYR A 168 -5.71 9.40 -14.65
N LYS A 169 -5.77 10.67 -15.09
CA LYS A 169 -5.89 11.84 -14.20
C LYS A 169 -7.11 11.72 -13.27
N ASN A 170 -8.26 11.35 -13.82
CA ASN A 170 -9.49 11.17 -13.04
C ASN A 170 -9.35 10.02 -12.03
N LYS A 171 -8.74 8.90 -12.43
CA LYS A 171 -8.52 7.73 -11.56
C LYS A 171 -7.60 8.03 -10.39
N ILE A 172 -6.47 8.71 -10.61
CA ILE A 172 -5.57 9.07 -9.50
C ILE A 172 -6.20 10.11 -8.56
N ALA A 173 -6.99 11.05 -9.09
CA ALA A 173 -7.73 12.03 -8.28
C ALA A 173 -8.81 11.36 -7.43
N ALA A 174 -9.59 10.45 -8.02
CA ALA A 174 -10.60 9.67 -7.32
C ALA A 174 -9.98 8.83 -6.20
N PHE A 175 -8.86 8.14 -6.48
CA PHE A 175 -8.13 7.40 -5.47
C PHE A 175 -7.61 8.29 -4.34
N LYS A 176 -7.03 9.47 -4.66
CA LYS A 176 -6.58 10.44 -3.66
C LYS A 176 -7.71 10.86 -2.71
N LYS A 177 -8.87 11.18 -3.28
CA LYS A 177 -10.08 11.58 -2.53
C LYS A 177 -10.56 10.44 -1.63
N TRP A 178 -10.66 9.23 -2.17
CA TRP A 178 -11.05 8.05 -1.42
C TRP A 178 -10.10 7.76 -0.25
N ALA A 179 -8.79 7.76 -0.49
CA ALA A 179 -7.78 7.52 0.56
C ALA A 179 -7.80 8.59 1.66
N LYS A 180 -8.02 9.86 1.30
CA LYS A 180 -8.15 10.99 2.25
C LYS A 180 -9.40 10.87 3.13
N ASN A 181 -10.54 10.49 2.52
CA ASN A 181 -11.81 10.33 3.21
C ASN A 181 -11.81 9.08 4.10
N GLY A 182 -11.06 8.05 3.71
CA GLY A 182 -11.03 6.76 4.39
C GLY A 182 -12.26 5.91 4.06
N PHE A 183 -12.35 4.77 4.73
CA PHE A 183 -13.43 3.81 4.55
C PHE A 183 -13.74 3.13 5.88
N CYS A 184 -14.96 2.64 6.01
CA CYS A 184 -15.46 2.00 7.21
C CYS A 184 -15.76 0.54 6.89
N VAL A 185 -15.41 -0.38 7.80
CA VAL A 185 -15.56 -1.82 7.58
C VAL A 185 -16.30 -2.47 8.73
N LYS A 186 -17.15 -3.45 8.40
CA LYS A 186 -17.70 -4.41 9.36
C LYS A 186 -17.03 -5.76 9.12
N ILE A 187 -16.48 -6.36 10.19
CA ILE A 187 -15.95 -7.73 10.14
C ILE A 187 -17.13 -8.70 10.20
N LEU A 188 -17.11 -9.71 9.32
CA LEU A 188 -18.20 -10.67 9.14
C LEU A 188 -17.85 -12.08 9.67
N ASN A 189 -16.72 -12.24 10.35
CA ASN A 189 -16.29 -13.54 10.86
C ASN A 189 -17.32 -14.04 11.90
N LYS A 190 -17.83 -15.25 11.68
CA LYS A 190 -18.55 -16.03 12.70
C LYS A 190 -17.49 -16.72 13.55
#